data_AF-A0A843WRN3-F1
#
_entry.id   AF-A0A843WRN3-F1
#
_cell.length_a   1.000
_cell.length_b   1.000
_cell.length_c   1.000
_cell.angle_alpha   90.00
_cell.angle_beta   90.00
_cell.angle_gamma   90.00
#
_symmetry.space_group_name_H-M   'P 1'
#
loop_
_entity.id
_entity.type
_entity.pdbx_description
1 polymer ?
#
loop_
_entity_poly.entity_id
_entity_poly.type
_entity_poly.pdbx_seq_one_letter_code
_entity_poly.pdbx_strand_id
1 'polypeptide(L)'
;MSLYQRQQLQQQQQQKQQQPLVDPYPLSPHYASSSRQTRVALFSRIGLVVLLSLMVVLGVLFPWMGMPGLFSGNKDEALAKWRDYTLAEAAAFVAKNGTIIVCAVSQPYLPFLSNWLISITRQNHNEKVLVVAEDYATLYKVNEKWPGHAVLIPPAPDAQTAHKFGSQGFFNFTSRRPRHLLHILELGYNVMYNDVDMVWLADPFPYMEGNHDVYFTDDMAAVKPLNHPHSLPPPGKKGRTYICSCMIFLRPTTGAKKVMKKWIEEMQNQPWSKARKSNDQPAFNWALNKTASEKSEKAKIHVAHVRDYPN
;
A
#
# COMPACT_ATOMS: atom_id res chain seq x y z
N MET A 1 7.42 -23.44 -81.76
CA MET A 1 6.44 -22.36 -81.49
C MET A 1 6.89 -21.61 -80.25
N SER A 2 7.10 -20.30 -80.36
CA SER A 2 7.62 -19.51 -79.23
C SER A 2 6.60 -19.46 -78.08
N LEU A 3 7.10 -19.35 -76.85
CA LEU A 3 6.28 -19.23 -75.64
C LEU A 3 5.24 -18.08 -75.73
N TYR A 4 5.55 -17.06 -76.52
CA TYR A 4 4.68 -15.91 -76.77
C TYR A 4 3.42 -16.27 -77.59
N GLN A 5 3.55 -17.15 -78.58
CA GLN A 5 2.42 -17.61 -79.40
C GLN A 5 1.45 -18.54 -78.62
N ARG A 6 1.95 -19.27 -77.61
CA ARG A 6 1.10 -20.10 -76.74
C ARG A 6 0.29 -19.25 -75.75
N GLN A 7 0.83 -18.13 -75.29
CA GLN A 7 0.13 -17.21 -74.38
C GLN A 7 -1.02 -16.44 -75.05
N GLN A 8 -0.86 -16.05 -76.33
CA GLN A 8 -1.92 -15.35 -77.05
C GLN A 8 -3.11 -16.25 -77.43
N LEU A 9 -2.86 -17.53 -77.73
CA LEU A 9 -3.94 -18.51 -78.00
C LEU A 9 -4.74 -18.86 -76.74
N GLN A 10 -4.10 -18.89 -75.56
CA GLN A 10 -4.81 -19.11 -74.29
C GLN A 10 -5.67 -17.90 -73.87
N GLN A 11 -5.22 -16.66 -74.14
CA GLN A 11 -6.04 -15.47 -73.87
C GLN A 11 -7.26 -15.35 -74.79
N GLN A 12 -7.15 -15.75 -76.07
CA GLN A 12 -8.30 -15.75 -76.99
C GLN A 12 -9.34 -16.85 -76.69
N GLN A 13 -8.93 -17.98 -76.11
CA GLN A 13 -9.87 -19.03 -75.69
C GLN A 13 -10.62 -18.68 -74.39
N GLN A 14 -10.01 -17.95 -73.44
CA GLN A 14 -10.68 -17.50 -72.22
C GLN A 14 -11.70 -16.38 -72.45
N GLN A 15 -11.50 -15.49 -73.43
CA GLN A 15 -12.47 -14.43 -73.76
C GLN A 15 -13.71 -14.92 -74.50
N LYS A 16 -13.71 -16.13 -75.08
CA LYS A 16 -14.87 -16.71 -75.79
C LYS A 16 -15.82 -17.51 -74.89
N GLN A 17 -15.51 -17.69 -73.60
CA GLN A 17 -16.26 -18.60 -72.71
C GLN A 17 -17.10 -17.90 -71.63
N GLN A 18 -17.22 -16.57 -71.66
CA GLN A 18 -18.09 -15.80 -70.75
C GLN A 18 -18.92 -14.78 -71.54
N GLN A 19 -19.76 -15.27 -72.45
CA GLN A 19 -20.95 -14.54 -72.90
C GLN A 19 -22.16 -15.14 -72.18
N PRO A 20 -22.88 -14.38 -71.33
CA PRO A 20 -24.16 -14.83 -70.82
C PRO A 20 -25.21 -14.86 -71.95
N LEU A 21 -25.97 -15.96 -72.03
CA LEU A 21 -27.12 -16.10 -72.93
C LEU A 21 -28.12 -14.96 -72.70
N VAL A 22 -28.50 -14.30 -73.79
CA VAL A 22 -29.54 -13.26 -73.83
C VAL A 22 -30.90 -13.95 -73.96
N ASP A 23 -31.79 -13.71 -73.00
CA ASP A 23 -33.17 -14.19 -72.98
C ASP A 23 -34.06 -13.32 -73.92
N PRO A 24 -34.89 -13.87 -74.82
CA PRO A 24 -35.55 -13.09 -75.88
C PRO A 24 -36.88 -12.39 -75.53
N TYR A 25 -37.30 -12.26 -74.27
CA TYR A 25 -38.61 -11.66 -73.93
C TYR A 25 -38.53 -10.56 -72.86
N PRO A 26 -38.61 -9.27 -73.22
CA PRO A 26 -38.73 -8.18 -72.25
C PRO A 26 -40.19 -7.96 -71.86
N LEU A 27 -40.52 -8.16 -70.58
CA LEU A 27 -41.74 -7.62 -69.97
C LEU A 27 -41.39 -6.38 -69.12
N SER A 28 -42.25 -5.38 -69.24
CA SER A 28 -42.18 -3.97 -68.83
C SER A 28 -41.66 -3.60 -67.42
N PRO A 29 -41.28 -2.32 -67.18
CA PRO A 29 -40.44 -1.93 -66.05
C PRO A 29 -41.25 -1.63 -64.78
N HIS A 30 -40.84 -2.23 -63.66
CA HIS A 30 -41.30 -1.85 -62.34
C HIS A 30 -40.13 -1.29 -61.49
N TYR A 31 -40.20 0.02 -61.27
CA TYR A 31 -39.73 0.79 -60.12
C TYR A 31 -38.43 0.35 -59.42
N ALA A 32 -37.38 1.15 -59.66
CA ALA A 32 -36.22 1.25 -58.79
C ALA A 32 -36.62 1.66 -57.37
N SER A 33 -36.40 0.76 -56.41
CA SER A 33 -36.35 1.08 -54.98
C SER A 33 -34.89 1.19 -54.57
N SER A 34 -34.40 2.42 -54.42
CA SER A 34 -33.07 2.71 -53.91
C SER A 34 -33.02 2.48 -52.39
N SER A 35 -32.54 1.31 -51.94
CA SER A 35 -32.14 1.13 -50.55
C SER A 35 -30.78 1.81 -50.31
N ARG A 36 -30.78 3.10 -49.96
CA ARG A 36 -29.59 3.76 -49.40
C ARG A 36 -29.34 3.21 -48.00
N GLN A 37 -28.49 2.18 -47.90
CA GLN A 37 -27.80 1.87 -46.66
C GLN A 37 -26.77 2.98 -46.42
N THR A 38 -27.15 4.01 -45.67
CA THR A 38 -26.22 5.01 -45.13
C THR A 38 -25.32 4.33 -44.11
N ARG A 39 -24.18 3.79 -44.58
CA ARG A 39 -23.05 3.53 -43.69
C ARG A 39 -22.53 4.89 -43.24
N VAL A 40 -22.81 5.26 -41.99
CA VAL A 40 -22.20 6.45 -41.38
C VAL A 40 -20.69 6.17 -41.30
N ALA A 41 -19.92 6.78 -42.18
CA ALA A 41 -18.48 6.75 -42.07
C ALA A 41 -18.09 7.45 -40.77
N LEU A 42 -17.39 6.74 -39.87
CA LEU A 42 -16.93 7.22 -38.56
C LEU A 42 -16.12 8.54 -38.65
N PHE A 43 -15.52 8.84 -39.81
CA PHE A 43 -14.75 10.06 -40.07
C PHE A 43 -15.49 11.11 -40.92
N SER A 44 -16.78 10.93 -41.17
CA SER A 44 -17.61 12.01 -41.72
C SER A 44 -17.81 13.10 -40.66
N ARG A 45 -18.09 14.34 -41.07
CA ARG A 45 -18.38 15.46 -40.13
C ARG A 45 -19.49 15.09 -39.13
N ILE A 46 -20.50 14.34 -39.58
CA ILE A 46 -21.60 13.87 -38.74
C ILE A 46 -21.12 12.77 -37.79
N GLY A 47 -20.30 11.83 -38.26
CA GLY A 47 -19.67 10.80 -37.42
C GLY A 47 -18.79 11.38 -36.31
N LEU A 48 -17.99 12.41 -36.63
CA LEU A 48 -17.17 13.13 -35.66
C LEU A 48 -18.00 13.88 -34.63
N VAL A 49 -19.10 14.53 -35.03
CA VAL A 49 -20.01 15.20 -34.10
C VAL A 49 -20.69 14.18 -33.18
N VAL A 50 -21.16 13.05 -33.70
CA VAL A 50 -21.74 11.98 -32.88
C VAL A 50 -20.71 11.43 -31.88
N LEU A 51 -19.46 11.22 -32.31
CA LEU A 51 -18.40 10.71 -31.46
C LEU A 51 -18.00 11.71 -30.36
N LEU A 52 -17.90 13.00 -30.70
CA LEU A 52 -17.70 14.09 -29.74
C LEU A 52 -18.85 14.20 -28.75
N SER A 53 -20.10 14.14 -29.22
CA SER A 53 -21.28 14.12 -28.35
C SER A 53 -21.27 12.91 -27.43
N LEU A 54 -20.87 11.73 -27.91
CA LEU A 54 -20.74 10.53 -27.10
C LEU A 54 -19.65 10.70 -26.03
N MET A 55 -18.50 11.28 -26.38
CA MET A 55 -17.42 11.56 -25.43
C MET A 55 -17.82 12.59 -24.38
N VAL A 56 -18.59 13.63 -24.73
CA VAL A 56 -19.12 14.60 -23.76
C VAL A 56 -20.15 13.95 -22.84
N VAL A 57 -21.04 13.12 -23.39
CA VAL A 57 -22.02 12.39 -22.58
C VAL A 57 -21.31 11.43 -21.61
N LEU A 58 -20.40 10.58 -22.10
CA LEU A 58 -19.66 9.60 -21.30
C LEU A 58 -18.65 10.22 -20.33
N GLY A 59 -17.99 11.31 -20.73
CA GLY A 59 -16.90 11.93 -19.96
C GLY A 59 -17.33 13.06 -19.03
N VAL A 60 -18.49 13.69 -19.27
CA VAL A 60 -18.96 14.85 -18.49
C VAL A 60 -20.30 14.59 -17.84
N LEU A 61 -21.30 14.09 -18.59
CA LEU A 61 -22.66 13.92 -18.05
C LEU A 61 -22.79 12.68 -17.15
N PHE A 62 -22.21 11.54 -17.54
CA PHE A 62 -22.25 10.32 -16.73
C PHE A 62 -21.60 10.47 -15.35
N PRO A 63 -20.38 11.06 -15.22
CA PRO A 63 -19.77 11.32 -13.91
C PRO A 63 -20.55 12.34 -13.07
N TRP A 64 -21.15 13.35 -13.70
CA TRP A 64 -21.94 14.38 -13.00
C TRP A 64 -23.29 13.85 -12.49
N MET A 65 -23.90 12.90 -13.20
CA MET A 65 -25.17 12.27 -12.82
C MET A 65 -25.03 11.14 -11.78
N GLY A 66 -23.81 10.86 -11.29
CA GLY A 66 -23.58 9.83 -10.26
C GLY A 66 -23.92 8.40 -10.71
N MET A 67 -24.06 8.15 -12.02
CA MET A 67 -24.31 6.82 -12.54
C MET A 67 -22.99 6.03 -12.59
N PRO A 68 -22.91 4.81 -12.03
CA PRO A 68 -21.72 3.97 -12.17
C PRO A 68 -21.53 3.70 -13.67
N GLY A 69 -20.42 4.14 -14.24
CA GLY A 69 -20.13 3.95 -15.65
C GLY A 69 -20.15 2.47 -16.04
N LEU A 70 -20.34 2.15 -17.32
CA LEU A 70 -20.30 0.78 -17.88
C LEU A 70 -18.99 0.00 -17.62
N PHE A 71 -18.00 0.64 -16.99
CA PHE A 71 -16.74 0.04 -16.52
C PHE A 71 -16.67 -0.15 -14.98
N SER A 72 -17.77 0.08 -14.25
CA SER A 72 -17.80 0.02 -12.78
C SER A 72 -17.96 -1.40 -12.22
N GLY A 73 -18.18 -2.41 -13.08
CA GLY A 73 -18.54 -3.78 -12.70
C GLY A 73 -17.44 -4.65 -12.10
N ASN A 74 -16.27 -4.11 -11.75
CA ASN A 74 -15.14 -4.92 -11.25
C ASN A 74 -14.40 -4.31 -10.05
N LYS A 75 -14.80 -3.13 -9.57
CA LYS A 75 -14.09 -2.45 -8.47
C LYS A 75 -14.33 -3.15 -7.14
N ASP A 76 -15.56 -3.52 -6.85
CA ASP A 76 -15.91 -4.16 -5.58
C ASP A 76 -15.28 -5.54 -5.46
N GLU A 77 -15.23 -6.31 -6.56
CA GLU A 77 -14.57 -7.62 -6.61
C GLU A 77 -13.03 -7.48 -6.52
N ALA A 78 -12.45 -6.51 -7.23
CA ALA A 78 -11.01 -6.21 -7.14
C ALA A 78 -10.59 -5.70 -5.76
N LEU A 79 -11.49 -5.07 -5.00
CA LEU A 79 -11.25 -4.65 -3.62
C LEU A 79 -11.50 -5.77 -2.61
N ALA A 80 -12.46 -6.66 -2.88
CA ALA A 80 -12.79 -7.80 -2.00
C ALA A 80 -11.58 -8.70 -1.75
N LYS A 81 -10.72 -8.92 -2.75
CA LYS A 81 -9.49 -9.72 -2.59
C LYS A 81 -8.57 -9.23 -1.48
N TRP A 82 -8.60 -7.92 -1.17
CA TRP A 82 -7.75 -7.36 -0.10
C TRP A 82 -8.24 -7.77 1.29
N ARG A 83 -9.49 -8.21 1.45
CA ARG A 83 -9.99 -8.76 2.72
C ARG A 83 -9.29 -10.06 3.09
N ASP A 84 -8.91 -10.85 2.08
CA ASP A 84 -8.24 -12.14 2.26
C ASP A 84 -6.71 -12.02 2.19
N TYR A 85 -6.18 -10.82 1.86
CA TYR A 85 -4.75 -10.57 1.78
C TYR A 85 -4.13 -10.61 3.18
N THR A 86 -3.32 -11.63 3.42
CA THR A 86 -2.76 -11.91 4.74
C THR A 86 -1.51 -11.08 5.02
N LEU A 87 -1.14 -10.95 6.30
CA LEU A 87 0.11 -10.29 6.68
C LEU A 87 1.33 -10.98 6.07
N ALA A 88 1.31 -12.32 5.94
CA ALA A 88 2.41 -13.07 5.36
C ALA A 88 2.60 -12.75 3.88
N GLU A 89 1.52 -12.71 3.10
CA GLU A 89 1.56 -12.32 1.69
C GLU A 89 2.01 -10.87 1.52
N ALA A 90 1.45 -9.96 2.32
CA ALA A 90 1.82 -8.56 2.29
C ALA A 90 3.28 -8.31 2.65
N ALA A 91 3.77 -8.99 3.70
CA ALA A 91 5.17 -8.93 4.10
C ALA A 91 6.09 -9.47 3.00
N ALA A 92 5.77 -10.61 2.39
CA ALA A 92 6.54 -11.18 1.30
C ALA A 92 6.61 -10.27 0.07
N PHE A 93 5.52 -9.55 -0.24
CA PHE A 93 5.46 -8.63 -1.37
C PHE A 93 6.41 -7.42 -1.20
N VAL A 94 6.40 -6.79 -0.02
CA VAL A 94 7.15 -5.56 0.23
C VAL A 94 8.57 -5.80 0.78
N ALA A 95 8.88 -6.99 1.28
CA ALA A 95 10.20 -7.26 1.87
C ALA A 95 11.32 -7.18 0.83
N LYS A 96 11.99 -6.01 0.75
CA LYS A 96 13.19 -5.83 -0.07
C LYS A 96 14.42 -6.00 0.81
N ASN A 97 15.34 -6.87 0.39
CA ASN A 97 16.54 -7.24 1.16
C ASN A 97 16.20 -7.68 2.60
N GLY A 98 15.12 -8.46 2.74
CA GLY A 98 14.66 -8.99 4.03
C GLY A 98 14.16 -7.93 5.01
N THR A 99 13.86 -6.70 4.56
CA THR A 99 13.48 -5.58 5.41
C THR A 99 12.16 -4.96 4.97
N ILE A 100 11.30 -4.67 5.95
CA ILE A 100 9.98 -4.05 5.77
C ILE A 100 9.93 -2.75 6.58
N ILE A 101 9.34 -1.70 6.01
CA ILE A 101 9.03 -0.45 6.73
C ILE A 101 7.54 -0.46 7.03
N VAL A 102 7.13 -0.36 8.29
CA VAL A 102 5.74 -0.56 8.72
C VAL A 102 5.21 0.69 9.39
N CYS A 103 3.98 1.06 9.05
CA CYS A 103 3.19 1.99 9.83
C CYS A 103 1.80 1.40 10.07
N ALA A 104 1.14 1.79 11.16
CA ALA A 104 -0.25 1.47 11.42
C ALA A 104 -1.09 2.75 11.32
N VAL A 105 -2.19 2.72 10.56
CA VAL A 105 -2.97 3.94 10.27
C VAL A 105 -4.43 3.64 9.99
N SER A 106 -5.31 4.56 10.38
CA SER A 106 -6.74 4.56 10.05
C SER A 106 -7.10 5.73 9.13
N GLN A 107 -8.33 5.70 8.59
CA GLN A 107 -8.74 6.61 7.52
C GLN A 107 -8.55 8.11 7.86
N PRO A 108 -8.82 8.59 9.09
CA PRO A 108 -8.64 9.99 9.45
C PRO A 108 -7.19 10.49 9.35
N TYR A 109 -6.20 9.59 9.42
CA TYR A 109 -4.77 9.92 9.42
C TYR A 109 -4.10 9.74 8.04
N LEU A 110 -4.88 9.46 6.98
CA LEU A 110 -4.34 9.36 5.61
C LEU A 110 -3.57 10.60 5.11
N PRO A 111 -3.91 11.85 5.50
CA PRO A 111 -3.07 13.01 5.17
C PRO A 111 -1.65 12.90 5.77
N PHE A 112 -1.52 12.43 7.00
CA PHE A 112 -0.22 12.18 7.63
C PHE A 112 0.53 11.06 6.92
N LEU A 113 -0.14 9.95 6.61
CA LEU A 113 0.42 8.87 5.79
C LEU A 113 0.98 9.40 4.46
N SER A 114 0.24 10.29 3.79
CA SER A 114 0.68 10.84 2.49
C SER A 114 1.97 11.65 2.63
N ASN A 115 2.06 12.51 3.64
CA ASN A 115 3.28 13.29 3.91
C ASN A 115 4.47 12.39 4.29
N TRP A 116 4.23 11.41 5.15
CA TRP A 116 5.23 10.43 5.54
C TRP A 116 5.74 9.63 4.33
N LEU A 117 4.85 9.09 3.49
CA LEU A 117 5.22 8.33 2.28
C LEU A 117 6.04 9.16 1.30
N ILE A 118 5.74 10.46 1.12
CA ILE A 118 6.56 11.37 0.30
C ILE A 118 7.99 11.41 0.84
N SER A 119 8.16 11.51 2.16
CA SER A 119 9.49 11.52 2.78
C SER A 119 10.24 10.19 2.62
N ILE A 120 9.56 9.04 2.75
CA ILE A 120 10.17 7.72 2.52
C ILE A 120 10.56 7.53 1.06
N THR A 121 9.72 7.99 0.13
CA THR A 121 9.96 7.91 -1.31
C THR A 121 11.19 8.72 -1.72
N ARG A 122 11.41 9.89 -1.11
CA ARG A 122 12.62 10.70 -1.32
C ARG A 122 13.91 9.97 -0.95
N GLN A 123 13.85 9.01 -0.04
CA GLN A 123 14.97 8.15 0.36
C GLN A 123 15.00 6.81 -0.41
N ASN A 124 14.20 6.66 -1.48
CA ASN A 124 14.12 5.44 -2.31
C ASN A 124 13.78 4.17 -1.52
N HIS A 125 12.87 4.28 -0.55
CA HIS A 125 12.46 3.18 0.32
C HIS A 125 10.97 2.85 0.27
N ASN A 126 10.20 3.51 -0.60
CA ASN A 126 8.76 3.30 -0.73
C ASN A 126 8.39 1.84 -1.01
N GLU A 127 9.16 1.11 -1.83
CA GLU A 127 8.85 -0.30 -2.13
C GLU A 127 8.87 -1.24 -0.90
N LYS A 128 9.52 -0.84 0.19
CA LYS A 128 9.59 -1.60 1.45
C LYS A 128 8.39 -1.36 2.36
N VAL A 129 7.54 -0.39 2.04
CA VAL A 129 6.52 0.08 2.98
C VAL A 129 5.31 -0.84 2.99
N LEU A 130 4.89 -1.25 4.18
CA LEU A 130 3.63 -1.92 4.46
C LEU A 130 2.79 -1.06 5.41
N VAL A 131 1.59 -0.71 4.97
CA VAL A 131 0.58 -0.05 5.79
C VAL A 131 -0.28 -1.12 6.46
N VAL A 132 -0.20 -1.23 7.78
CA VAL A 132 -1.19 -1.98 8.56
C VAL A 132 -2.42 -1.08 8.71
N ALA A 133 -3.43 -1.37 7.89
CA ALA A 133 -4.69 -0.66 7.86
C ALA A 133 -5.55 -1.01 9.07
N GLU A 134 -5.98 0.02 9.77
CA GLU A 134 -6.72 -0.12 11.03
C GLU A 134 -8.24 -0.07 10.84
N ASP A 135 -8.67 0.19 9.61
CA ASP A 135 -10.03 0.05 9.14
C ASP A 135 -10.07 -0.37 7.67
N TYR A 136 -11.19 -0.96 7.24
CA TYR A 136 -11.37 -1.37 5.84
C TYR A 136 -11.32 -0.19 4.87
N ALA A 137 -11.78 0.99 5.30
CA ALA A 137 -11.70 2.20 4.48
C ALA A 137 -10.25 2.58 4.11
N THR A 138 -9.31 2.42 5.03
CA THR A 138 -7.87 2.59 4.78
C THR A 138 -7.33 1.50 3.88
N LEU A 139 -7.67 0.24 4.17
CA LEU A 139 -7.22 -0.92 3.41
C LEU A 139 -7.51 -0.73 1.92
N TYR A 140 -8.75 -0.39 1.57
CA TYR A 140 -9.15 -0.21 0.18
C TYR A 140 -8.53 1.03 -0.43
N LYS A 141 -8.54 2.16 0.28
CA LYS A 141 -8.03 3.41 -0.28
C LYS A 141 -6.52 3.37 -0.55
N VAL A 142 -5.76 2.69 0.30
CA VAL A 142 -4.32 2.50 0.07
C VAL A 142 -4.12 1.50 -1.07
N ASN A 143 -4.74 0.33 -1.06
CA ASN A 143 -4.54 -0.67 -2.11
C ASN A 143 -5.13 -0.30 -3.49
N GLU A 144 -6.12 0.60 -3.56
CA GLU A 144 -6.59 1.17 -4.84
C GLU A 144 -5.50 2.02 -5.50
N LYS A 145 -4.75 2.79 -4.70
CA LYS A 145 -3.69 3.69 -5.20
C LYS A 145 -2.33 3.03 -5.26
N TRP A 146 -2.09 2.08 -4.37
CA TRP A 146 -0.82 1.40 -4.18
C TRP A 146 -1.04 -0.08 -3.85
N PRO A 147 -1.39 -0.89 -4.87
CA PRO A 147 -1.76 -2.29 -4.70
C PRO A 147 -0.69 -3.11 -3.97
N GLY A 148 -1.10 -3.90 -2.98
CA GLY A 148 -0.24 -4.82 -2.25
C GLY A 148 0.49 -4.19 -1.05
N HIS A 149 0.40 -2.88 -0.88
CA HIS A 149 1.09 -2.13 0.19
C HIS A 149 0.24 -1.90 1.44
N ALA A 150 -1.02 -2.37 1.48
CA ALA A 150 -1.81 -2.35 2.71
C ALA A 150 -2.37 -3.72 3.06
N VAL A 151 -2.41 -4.01 4.35
CA VAL A 151 -3.00 -5.21 4.93
C VAL A 151 -3.81 -4.84 6.16
N LEU A 152 -4.88 -5.56 6.43
CA LEU A 152 -5.69 -5.40 7.63
C LEU A 152 -5.64 -6.70 8.44
N ILE A 153 -5.44 -6.59 9.74
CA ILE A 153 -5.33 -7.74 10.64
C ILE A 153 -6.59 -7.78 11.51
N PRO A 154 -7.52 -8.74 11.28
CA PRO A 154 -8.75 -8.82 12.03
C PRO A 154 -8.53 -9.10 13.54
N PRO A 155 -9.45 -8.67 14.42
CA PRO A 155 -10.65 -7.90 14.10
C PRO A 155 -10.34 -6.41 13.87
N ALA A 156 -11.00 -5.81 12.87
CA ALA A 156 -10.92 -4.38 12.60
C ALA A 156 -12.32 -3.84 12.23
N PRO A 157 -12.62 -2.59 12.59
CA PRO A 157 -13.87 -1.93 12.22
C PRO A 157 -13.90 -1.57 10.73
N ASP A 158 -15.10 -1.30 10.20
CA ASP A 158 -15.27 -0.80 8.83
C ASP A 158 -14.63 0.58 8.62
N ALA A 159 -14.77 1.45 9.62
CA ALA A 159 -14.19 2.79 9.68
C ALA A 159 -13.87 3.18 11.12
N GLN A 160 -12.82 3.98 11.31
CA GLN A 160 -12.51 4.62 12.59
C GLN A 160 -12.68 6.13 12.54
N THR A 161 -12.95 6.73 13.71
CA THR A 161 -12.86 8.17 13.92
C THR A 161 -11.50 8.53 14.52
N ALA A 162 -11.06 9.78 14.34
CA ALA A 162 -9.83 10.24 14.96
C ALA A 162 -9.96 10.16 16.49
N HIS A 163 -8.94 9.59 17.14
CA HIS A 163 -8.95 9.39 18.58
C HIS A 163 -8.11 10.45 19.28
N LYS A 164 -8.64 10.99 20.39
CA LYS A 164 -7.88 11.89 21.25
C LYS A 164 -6.80 11.12 21.99
N PHE A 165 -5.63 11.72 22.16
CA PHE A 165 -4.53 11.15 22.95
C PHE A 165 -5.01 10.75 24.36
N GLY A 166 -4.63 9.55 24.81
CA GLY A 166 -5.01 8.98 26.10
C GLY A 166 -6.45 8.45 26.21
N SER A 167 -7.24 8.52 25.12
CA SER A 167 -8.56 7.88 25.06
C SER A 167 -8.45 6.35 24.94
N GLN A 168 -9.55 5.65 25.21
CA GLN A 168 -9.62 4.20 25.03
C GLN A 168 -9.43 3.79 23.56
N GLY A 169 -10.01 4.55 22.62
CA GLY A 169 -9.84 4.31 21.19
C GLY A 169 -8.37 4.43 20.77
N PHE A 170 -7.67 5.47 21.26
CA PHE A 170 -6.23 5.63 21.04
C PHE A 170 -5.42 4.46 21.60
N PHE A 171 -5.73 4.01 22.82
CA PHE A 171 -5.08 2.83 23.42
C PHE A 171 -5.33 1.54 22.62
N ASN A 172 -6.58 1.29 22.18
CA ASN A 172 -6.90 0.11 21.38
C ASN A 172 -6.14 0.10 20.05
N PHE A 173 -5.97 1.28 19.44
CA PHE A 173 -5.15 1.48 18.25
C PHE A 173 -3.68 1.15 18.52
N THR A 174 -3.03 1.85 19.47
CA THR A 174 -1.59 1.68 19.67
C THR A 174 -1.19 0.35 20.32
N SER A 175 -2.07 -0.27 21.11
CA SER A 175 -1.80 -1.55 21.79
C SER A 175 -1.64 -2.76 20.88
N ARG A 176 -2.06 -2.67 19.61
CA ARG A 176 -1.89 -3.75 18.63
C ARG A 176 -0.51 -3.75 17.97
N ARG A 177 0.18 -2.60 17.95
CA ARG A 177 1.53 -2.42 17.42
C ARG A 177 2.51 -3.55 17.76
N PRO A 178 2.74 -3.92 19.03
CA PRO A 178 3.73 -4.96 19.34
C PRO A 178 3.37 -6.35 18.78
N ARG A 179 2.07 -6.66 18.59
CA ARG A 179 1.65 -7.92 17.96
C ARG A 179 1.95 -7.93 16.47
N HIS A 180 1.70 -6.82 15.78
CA HIS A 180 2.01 -6.67 14.36
C HIS A 180 3.52 -6.81 14.11
N LEU A 181 4.32 -6.12 14.92
CA LEU A 181 5.79 -6.21 14.83
C LEU A 181 6.29 -7.62 15.15
N LEU A 182 5.78 -8.26 16.21
CA LEU A 182 6.15 -9.63 16.56
C LEU A 182 5.87 -10.63 15.42
N HIS A 183 4.69 -10.56 14.80
CA HIS A 183 4.33 -11.47 13.71
C HIS A 183 5.28 -11.28 12.50
N ILE A 184 5.65 -10.05 12.15
CA ILE A 184 6.63 -9.80 11.08
C ILE A 184 8.01 -10.37 11.42
N LEU A 185 8.46 -10.24 12.68
CA LEU A 185 9.71 -10.86 13.14
C LEU A 185 9.64 -12.39 13.10
N GLU A 186 8.48 -12.98 13.39
CA GLU A 186 8.24 -14.43 13.34
C GLU A 186 8.27 -14.96 11.90
N LEU A 187 7.86 -14.15 10.92
CA LEU A 187 8.03 -14.42 9.49
C LEU A 187 9.48 -14.31 9.01
N GLY A 188 10.40 -13.81 9.84
CA GLY A 188 11.83 -13.76 9.53
C GLY A 188 12.33 -12.46 8.90
N TYR A 189 11.54 -11.39 8.92
CA TYR A 189 11.92 -10.10 8.34
C TYR A 189 12.47 -9.12 9.39
N ASN A 190 13.41 -8.27 8.97
CA ASN A 190 13.70 -7.04 9.70
C ASN A 190 12.52 -6.07 9.55
N VAL A 191 12.23 -5.28 10.57
CA VAL A 191 11.14 -4.30 10.51
C VAL A 191 11.57 -2.94 11.04
N MET A 192 11.30 -1.89 10.28
CA MET A 192 11.38 -0.49 10.69
C MET A 192 9.96 0.02 10.92
N TYR A 193 9.53 0.15 12.17
CA TYR A 193 8.27 0.79 12.51
C TYR A 193 8.42 2.32 12.53
N ASN A 194 7.44 3.03 11.99
CA ASN A 194 7.35 4.49 12.09
C ASN A 194 5.90 4.96 12.27
N ASP A 195 5.66 5.85 13.24
CA ASP A 195 4.41 6.61 13.28
C ASP A 195 4.35 7.59 12.09
N VAL A 196 3.15 7.82 11.56
CA VAL A 196 2.93 8.62 10.34
C VAL A 196 2.98 10.13 10.57
N ASP A 197 3.07 10.58 11.83
CA ASP A 197 3.19 11.98 12.21
C ASP A 197 4.65 12.48 12.24
N MET A 198 5.56 11.74 11.60
CA MET A 198 6.96 12.11 11.39
C MET A 198 7.31 12.17 9.90
N VAL A 199 8.51 12.67 9.58
CA VAL A 199 9.07 12.68 8.22
C VAL A 199 10.55 12.30 8.25
N TRP A 200 11.02 11.63 7.20
CA TRP A 200 12.44 11.32 7.02
C TRP A 200 13.13 12.44 6.26
N LEU A 201 14.11 13.08 6.90
CA LEU A 201 14.98 14.07 6.25
C LEU A 201 16.14 13.39 5.50
N ALA A 202 16.57 12.22 5.98
CA ALA A 202 17.60 11.39 5.38
C ALA A 202 17.25 9.90 5.57
N ASP A 203 17.96 9.01 4.87
CA ASP A 203 17.89 7.57 5.08
C ASP A 203 18.42 7.21 6.48
N PRO A 204 17.60 6.57 7.36
CA PRO A 204 18.02 6.18 8.70
C PRO A 204 18.81 4.86 8.74
N PHE A 205 18.76 4.02 7.70
CA PHE A 205 19.40 2.70 7.71
C PHE A 205 20.92 2.73 7.88
N PRO A 206 21.68 3.68 7.31
CA PRO A 206 23.12 3.81 7.54
C PRO A 206 23.50 3.92 9.01
N TYR A 207 22.62 4.47 9.86
CA TYR A 207 22.88 4.68 11.28
C TYR A 207 22.49 3.48 12.16
N MET A 208 21.91 2.41 11.58
CA MET A 208 21.56 1.18 12.29
C MET A 208 22.77 0.25 12.44
N GLU A 209 23.89 0.82 12.92
CA GLU A 209 25.20 0.18 12.96
C GLU A 209 25.32 -0.94 14.00
N GLY A 210 26.25 -1.86 13.76
CA GLY A 210 26.52 -3.00 14.65
C GLY A 210 25.44 -4.10 14.60
N ASN A 211 25.58 -5.10 15.48
CA ASN A 211 24.74 -6.29 15.52
C ASN A 211 23.84 -6.29 16.76
N HIS A 212 22.95 -5.30 16.85
CA HIS A 212 21.94 -5.18 17.90
C HIS A 212 20.63 -5.86 17.49
N ASP A 213 19.84 -6.32 18.46
CA ASP A 213 18.54 -6.91 18.19
C ASP A 213 17.52 -5.83 17.84
N VAL A 214 17.62 -4.68 18.50
CA VAL A 214 16.65 -3.59 18.45
C VAL A 214 17.35 -2.23 18.51
N TYR A 215 16.80 -1.26 17.78
CA TYR A 215 17.18 0.14 17.80
C TYR A 215 15.96 0.98 18.10
N PHE A 216 16.10 1.90 19.04
CA PHE A 216 15.04 2.81 19.44
C PHE A 216 15.55 4.23 19.48
N THR A 217 14.65 5.20 19.48
CA THR A 217 14.99 6.61 19.67
C THR A 217 14.78 7.03 21.12
N ASP A 218 15.71 7.81 21.66
CA ASP A 218 15.54 8.45 22.96
C ASP A 218 14.37 9.43 22.96
N ASP A 219 13.59 9.48 24.04
CA ASP A 219 12.45 10.40 24.21
C ASP A 219 12.79 11.58 25.13
N MET A 220 14.09 11.87 25.27
CA MET A 220 14.59 12.96 26.09
C MET A 220 14.85 14.20 25.24
N ALA A 221 14.31 15.35 25.66
CA ALA A 221 14.53 16.64 24.99
C ALA A 221 15.99 17.12 25.06
N ALA A 222 16.75 16.67 26.05
CA ALA A 222 18.14 17.05 26.24
C ALA A 222 19.02 16.33 25.21
N VAL A 223 19.69 17.12 24.37
CA VAL A 223 20.63 16.60 23.38
C VAL A 223 21.90 16.11 24.08
N LYS A 224 22.25 14.83 23.89
CA LYS A 224 23.48 14.24 24.46
C LYS A 224 24.75 14.77 23.77
N PRO A 225 25.91 14.77 24.45
CA PRO A 225 27.21 15.04 23.81
C PRO A 225 27.53 14.03 22.69
N LEU A 226 28.46 14.35 21.79
CA LEU A 226 28.80 13.46 20.65
C LEU A 226 29.26 12.07 21.13
N ASN A 227 30.14 12.01 22.13
CA ASN A 227 30.54 10.75 22.76
C ASN A 227 29.59 10.43 23.92
N HIS A 228 28.66 9.51 23.69
CA HIS A 228 27.69 9.08 24.69
C HIS A 228 27.36 7.59 24.54
N PRO A 229 26.87 6.92 25.60
CA PRO A 229 26.49 5.52 25.50
C PRO A 229 25.14 5.35 24.79
N HIS A 230 25.07 4.34 23.92
CA HIS A 230 23.84 3.86 23.26
C HIS A 230 23.12 2.75 24.03
N SER A 231 23.57 2.42 25.24
CA SER A 231 22.87 1.47 26.10
C SER A 231 21.55 2.06 26.60
N LEU A 232 20.59 1.18 26.90
CA LEU A 232 19.33 1.59 27.54
C LEU A 232 19.61 2.45 28.79
N PRO A 233 19.06 3.68 28.88
CA PRO A 233 19.31 4.55 30.01
C PRO A 233 18.64 3.99 31.27
N PRO A 234 19.20 4.26 32.46
CA PRO A 234 18.63 3.80 33.71
C PRO A 234 17.20 4.33 33.89
N PRO A 235 16.35 3.63 34.67
CA PRO A 235 15.00 4.09 34.91
C PRO A 235 14.97 5.47 35.59
N GLY A 236 14.09 6.36 35.14
CA GLY A 236 13.91 7.67 35.74
C GLY A 236 13.06 7.64 37.03
N LYS A 237 12.61 8.82 37.49
CA LYS A 237 11.83 8.99 38.73
C LYS A 237 10.56 8.13 38.82
N LYS A 238 9.98 7.74 37.67
CA LYS A 238 8.78 6.88 37.59
C LYS A 238 9.10 5.39 37.51
N GLY A 239 10.36 4.99 37.76
CA GLY A 239 10.81 3.60 37.76
C GLY A 239 10.95 2.95 36.38
N ARG A 240 10.71 3.70 35.29
CA ARG A 240 10.85 3.25 33.91
C ARG A 240 11.85 4.10 33.13
N THR A 241 12.49 3.51 32.12
CA THR A 241 13.25 4.25 31.12
C THR A 241 12.32 5.14 30.28
N TYR A 242 12.89 5.97 29.42
CA TYR A 242 12.15 6.95 28.62
C TYR A 242 12.60 6.94 27.16
N ILE A 243 12.14 5.91 26.47
CA ILE A 243 12.42 5.61 25.07
C ILE A 243 11.12 5.80 24.27
N CYS A 244 11.28 6.40 23.10
CA CYS A 244 10.20 6.71 22.19
C CYS A 244 9.74 5.42 21.49
N SER A 245 8.43 5.28 21.33
CA SER A 245 7.83 4.14 20.63
C SER A 245 7.52 4.45 19.15
N CYS A 246 7.78 5.67 18.70
CA CYS A 246 7.37 6.16 17.38
C CYS A 246 8.29 5.68 16.25
N MET A 247 9.57 5.40 16.51
CA MET A 247 10.51 4.85 15.53
C MET A 247 11.31 3.71 16.11
N ILE A 248 11.21 2.54 15.50
CA ILE A 248 11.80 1.30 16.03
C ILE A 248 12.35 0.46 14.88
N PHE A 249 13.62 0.07 14.93
CA PHE A 249 14.16 -0.96 14.04
C PHE A 249 14.40 -2.26 14.81
N LEU A 250 13.92 -3.38 14.26
CA LEU A 250 13.99 -4.70 14.89
C LEU A 250 14.55 -5.71 13.88
N ARG A 251 15.47 -6.56 14.34
CA ARG A 251 15.94 -7.74 13.61
C ARG A 251 15.16 -8.98 14.06
N PRO A 252 14.96 -10.02 13.24
CA PRO A 252 14.16 -11.22 13.57
C PRO A 252 14.83 -12.18 14.58
N THR A 253 15.53 -11.64 15.57
CA THR A 253 16.28 -12.38 16.58
C THR A 253 15.40 -12.76 17.78
N THR A 254 15.88 -13.72 18.58
CA THR A 254 15.25 -14.09 19.84
C THR A 254 15.12 -12.89 20.78
N GLY A 255 16.13 -12.01 20.82
CA GLY A 255 16.14 -10.80 21.66
C GLY A 255 15.03 -9.82 21.28
N ALA A 256 14.87 -9.49 20.00
CA ALA A 256 13.83 -8.58 19.54
C ALA A 256 12.41 -9.15 19.78
N LYS A 257 12.21 -10.44 19.46
CA LYS A 257 10.95 -11.14 19.71
C LYS A 257 10.59 -11.14 21.20
N LYS A 258 11.58 -11.31 22.07
CA LYS A 258 11.41 -11.25 23.53
C LYS A 258 10.98 -9.87 24.02
N VAL A 259 11.56 -8.79 23.47
CA VAL A 259 11.13 -7.41 23.79
C VAL A 259 9.65 -7.21 23.39
N MET A 260 9.25 -7.65 22.20
CA MET A 260 7.86 -7.52 21.75
C MET A 260 6.89 -8.33 22.62
N LYS A 261 7.23 -9.57 22.99
CA LYS A 261 6.42 -10.42 23.89
C LYS A 261 6.21 -9.76 25.26
N LYS A 262 7.29 -9.26 25.87
CA LYS A 262 7.20 -8.51 27.13
C LYS A 262 6.37 -7.23 27.00
N TRP A 263 6.45 -6.52 25.88
CA TRP A 263 5.59 -5.36 25.65
C TRP A 263 4.11 -5.76 25.59
N ILE A 264 3.76 -6.86 24.92
CA ILE A 264 2.39 -7.39 24.91
C ILE A 264 1.92 -7.73 26.34
N GLU A 265 2.76 -8.40 27.13
CA GLU A 265 2.47 -8.73 28.54
C GLU A 265 2.25 -7.46 29.39
N GLU A 266 3.11 -6.44 29.24
CA GLU A 266 2.94 -5.16 29.95
C GLU A 266 1.64 -4.46 29.58
N MET A 267 1.23 -4.53 28.30
CA MET A 267 -0.05 -3.97 27.85
C MET A 267 -1.24 -4.71 28.45
N GLN A 268 -1.16 -6.04 28.58
CA GLN A 268 -2.21 -6.84 29.22
C GLN A 268 -2.30 -6.56 30.73
N ASN A 269 -1.17 -6.36 31.40
CA ASN A 269 -1.10 -6.05 32.83
C ASN A 269 -1.57 -4.62 33.15
N GLN A 270 -1.59 -3.74 32.16
CA GLN A 270 -1.98 -2.33 32.30
C GLN A 270 -3.22 -2.01 31.45
N PRO A 271 -4.36 -2.69 31.67
CA PRO A 271 -5.56 -2.44 30.87
C PRO A 271 -5.97 -0.98 31.02
N TRP A 272 -6.49 -0.40 29.93
CA TRP A 272 -6.95 0.97 29.95
C TRP A 272 -8.13 1.15 30.90
N SER A 273 -8.12 2.23 31.68
CA SER A 273 -9.25 2.69 32.45
C SER A 273 -9.28 4.22 32.50
N LYS A 274 -10.45 4.82 32.74
CA LYS A 274 -10.60 6.29 32.83
C LYS A 274 -9.65 6.91 33.87
N ALA A 275 -9.38 6.20 34.97
CA ALA A 275 -8.49 6.65 36.03
C ALA A 275 -7.01 6.51 35.66
N ARG A 276 -6.61 5.39 35.04
CA ARG A 276 -5.20 5.09 34.74
C ARG A 276 -4.72 5.73 33.44
N LYS A 277 -5.60 5.88 32.45
CA LYS A 277 -5.29 6.34 31.08
C LYS A 277 -4.04 5.64 30.51
N SER A 278 -4.00 4.31 30.62
CA SER A 278 -2.89 3.48 30.16
C SER A 278 -2.54 3.79 28.70
N ASN A 279 -1.28 3.60 28.34
CA ASN A 279 -0.75 3.94 27.03
C ASN A 279 0.36 2.94 26.63
N ASP A 280 0.66 2.81 25.35
CA ASP A 280 1.58 1.80 24.84
C ASP A 280 3.05 2.12 25.18
N GLN A 281 3.47 3.38 25.06
CA GLN A 281 4.86 3.76 25.34
C GLN A 281 5.29 3.51 26.81
N PRO A 282 4.47 3.80 27.84
CA PRO A 282 4.78 3.38 29.20
C PRO A 282 5.00 1.87 29.36
N ALA A 283 4.11 1.04 28.81
CA ALA A 283 4.26 -0.41 28.84
C ALA A 283 5.51 -0.88 28.10
N PHE A 284 5.80 -0.28 26.95
CA PHE A 284 7.02 -0.52 26.18
C PHE A 284 8.28 -0.28 27.03
N ASN A 285 8.34 0.86 27.71
CA ASN A 285 9.47 1.22 28.56
C ASN A 285 9.63 0.27 29.76
N TRP A 286 8.53 -0.23 30.33
CA TRP A 286 8.59 -1.29 31.35
C TRP A 286 9.13 -2.61 30.79
N ALA A 287 8.71 -2.99 29.58
CA ALA A 287 9.20 -4.17 28.90
C ALA A 287 10.70 -4.10 28.62
N LEU A 288 11.22 -2.94 28.19
CA LEU A 288 12.66 -2.71 28.02
C LEU A 288 13.43 -2.92 29.32
N ASN A 289 13.00 -2.29 30.41
CA ASN A 289 13.63 -2.43 31.72
C ASN A 289 13.68 -3.90 32.18
N LYS A 290 12.55 -4.61 32.05
CA LYS A 290 12.43 -6.02 32.42
C LYS A 290 13.25 -6.93 31.51
N THR A 291 13.44 -6.58 30.24
CA THR A 291 14.29 -7.36 29.33
C THR A 291 15.77 -7.15 29.64
N ALA A 292 16.18 -5.90 29.91
CA ALA A 292 17.57 -5.56 30.21
C ALA A 292 18.06 -6.14 31.55
N SER A 293 17.14 -6.32 32.50
CA SER A 293 17.44 -6.83 33.86
C SER A 293 17.61 -8.36 33.91
N GLU A 294 17.16 -9.11 32.90
CA GLU A 294 17.25 -10.57 32.89
C GLU A 294 18.68 -11.05 32.62
N LYS A 295 19.09 -12.12 33.33
CA LYS A 295 20.47 -12.65 33.24
C LYS A 295 20.69 -13.57 32.03
N SER A 296 19.66 -14.26 31.54
CA SER A 296 19.73 -15.13 30.36
C SER A 296 19.15 -14.44 29.11
N GLU A 297 19.84 -14.60 27.99
CA GLU A 297 19.41 -14.10 26.66
C GLU A 297 18.98 -12.63 26.67
N LYS A 298 19.95 -11.75 26.97
CA LYS A 298 19.73 -10.30 26.93
C LYS A 298 19.56 -9.85 25.49
N ALA A 299 18.47 -9.11 25.23
CA ALA A 299 18.33 -8.37 24.00
C ALA A 299 19.43 -7.30 23.92
N LYS A 300 20.16 -7.27 22.80
CA LYS A 300 21.13 -6.23 22.47
C LYS A 300 20.36 -5.00 22.02
N ILE A 301 20.27 -4.00 22.89
CA ILE A 301 19.51 -2.76 22.66
C ILE A 301 20.49 -1.65 22.28
N HIS A 302 20.18 -0.93 21.20
CA HIS A 302 20.81 0.32 20.83
C HIS A 302 19.80 1.47 20.94
N VAL A 303 20.17 2.53 21.63
CA VAL A 303 19.40 3.77 21.72
C VAL A 303 20.08 4.83 20.88
N ALA A 304 19.39 5.25 19.82
CA ALA A 304 19.79 6.34 18.96
C ALA A 304 19.34 7.68 19.55
N HIS A 305 20.19 8.68 19.37
CA HIS A 305 20.01 10.04 19.83
C HIS A 305 20.06 11.01 18.65
N VAL A 306 19.44 12.18 18.81
CA VAL A 306 19.38 13.20 17.74
C VAL A 306 20.77 13.56 17.18
N ARG A 307 21.81 13.52 18.02
CA ARG A 307 23.20 13.83 17.64
C ARG A 307 23.89 12.73 16.82
N ASP A 308 23.31 11.55 16.72
CA ASP A 308 23.85 10.45 15.91
C ASP A 308 23.66 10.71 14.41
N TYR A 309 22.75 11.63 14.06
CA TYR A 309 22.45 12.00 12.70
C TYR A 309 23.16 13.32 12.34
N PRO A 310 23.78 13.41 11.15
CA PRO A 310 24.37 14.66 10.67
C PRO A 310 23.28 15.72 10.47
N ASN A 311 23.63 16.97 10.76
CA ASN A 311 22.78 18.13 10.51
C ASN A 311 22.69 18.46 9.02
#